data_AF-A0A839RUQ1-F1
#
_entry.id   AF-A0A839RUQ1-F1
#
_cell.length_a   1.000
_cell.length_b   1.000
_cell.length_c   1.000
_cell.angle_alpha   90.00
_cell.angle_beta   90.00
_cell.angle_gamma   90.00
#
_symmetry.space_group_name_H-M   'P 1'
#
loop_
_entity.id
_entity.type
_entity.pdbx_description
1 polymer ?
#
loop_
_entity_poly.entity_id
_entity_poly.type
_entity_poly.pdbx_seq_one_letter_code
_entity_poly.pdbx_strand_id
1 'polypeptide(L)'
;MRDKLDLHDMQQGEEPMAGGQTVDVGKLRAAGDAYTQDGGQLKEVGGRLETDVGEAQVGKAWSDTAKPYAEAIKKYRDAVTKYGEQAADLGDNMKQAAKAYEDGETVNAETIASKGV
;
A
#
# COMPACT_ATOMS: atom_id res chain seq x y z
N MET A 1 55.18 39.56 -4.23
CA MET A 1 55.19 38.16 -3.79
C MET A 1 53.77 37.81 -3.40
N ARG A 2 53.04 37.22 -4.36
CA ARG A 2 51.82 36.46 -4.10
C ARG A 2 52.26 35.21 -3.35
N ASP A 3 51.51 34.80 -2.34
CA ASP A 3 51.09 33.42 -2.09
C ASP A 3 50.61 33.25 -0.65
N LYS A 4 49.59 32.38 -0.52
CA LYS A 4 48.89 31.94 0.69
C LYS A 4 47.72 32.81 1.17
N LEU A 5 46.74 33.00 0.29
CA LEU A 5 45.36 32.70 0.70
C LEU A 5 45.13 31.22 0.37
N ASP A 6 45.43 30.36 1.33
CA ASP A 6 45.10 28.94 1.29
C ASP A 6 43.58 28.79 1.37
N LEU A 7 42.93 28.73 0.20
CA LEU A 7 42.02 27.66 -0.21
C LEU A 7 41.17 27.03 0.92
N HIS A 8 40.37 27.85 1.60
CA HIS A 8 39.41 27.39 2.62
C HIS A 8 37.95 27.66 2.24
N ASP A 9 37.69 27.80 0.94
CA ASP A 9 36.32 27.91 0.44
C ASP A 9 36.22 27.26 -0.94
N MET A 10 35.10 26.59 -1.19
CA MET A 10 34.71 25.87 -2.42
C MET A 10 35.10 24.39 -2.61
N GLN A 11 34.91 23.55 -1.59
CA GLN A 11 34.47 22.16 -1.83
C GLN A 11 33.35 21.73 -0.88
N GLN A 12 32.38 22.62 -0.65
CA GLN A 12 30.99 22.18 -0.46
C GLN A 12 30.42 21.82 -1.84
N GLY A 13 31.00 20.77 -2.44
CA GLY A 13 30.54 20.19 -3.68
C GLY A 13 29.35 19.29 -3.39
N GLU A 14 28.17 19.91 -3.44
CA GLU A 14 26.89 19.30 -3.81
C GLU A 14 26.53 18.02 -3.04
N GLU A 15 25.75 18.18 -1.97
CA GLU A 15 24.76 17.15 -1.65
C GLU A 15 23.95 16.90 -2.93
N PRO A 16 23.90 15.68 -3.49
CA PRO A 16 23.00 15.38 -4.59
C PRO A 16 21.59 15.23 -4.00
N MET A 17 21.02 16.36 -3.58
CA MET A 17 19.61 16.43 -3.25
C MET A 17 18.82 16.61 -4.54
N ALA A 18 17.98 15.61 -4.79
CA ALA A 18 16.72 15.67 -5.53
C ALA A 18 16.78 15.53 -7.07
N GLY A 19 16.40 14.32 -7.50
CA GLY A 19 15.83 14.04 -8.81
C GLY A 19 14.46 13.37 -8.70
N GLY A 20 13.50 13.99 -8.01
CA GLY A 20 12.07 13.68 -8.14
C GLY A 20 11.40 12.97 -6.94
N GLN A 21 10.63 13.73 -6.15
CA GLN A 21 9.81 13.30 -5.01
C GLN A 21 10.55 12.54 -3.90
N THR A 22 10.85 13.25 -2.80
CA THR A 22 11.20 12.64 -1.51
C THR A 22 10.00 11.84 -0.99
N VAL A 23 9.90 10.59 -1.43
CA VAL A 23 8.95 9.62 -0.89
C VAL A 23 9.58 9.05 0.37
N ASP A 24 8.94 9.28 1.52
CA ASP A 24 9.32 8.61 2.76
C ASP A 24 8.94 7.13 2.64
N VAL A 25 9.92 6.32 2.24
CA VAL A 25 9.73 4.89 1.96
C VAL A 25 9.19 4.14 3.18
N GLY A 26 9.64 4.53 4.39
CA GLY A 26 9.15 3.95 5.64
C GLY A 26 7.66 4.23 5.86
N LYS A 27 7.21 5.48 5.64
CA LYS A 27 5.79 5.83 5.70
C LYS A 27 4.96 5.15 4.62
N LEU A 28 5.48 5.06 3.40
CA LEU A 28 4.77 4.41 2.28
C LEU A 28 4.60 2.90 2.54
N ARG A 29 5.64 2.24 3.06
CA ARG A 29 5.58 0.83 3.47
C ARG A 29 4.60 0.60 4.62
N ALA A 30 4.63 1.47 5.63
CA ALA A 30 3.69 1.41 6.75
C ALA A 30 2.23 1.60 6.31
N ALA A 31 1.97 2.54 5.39
CA ALA A 31 0.65 2.69 4.77
C ALA A 31 0.27 1.42 3.99
N GLY A 32 1.20 0.86 3.23
CA GLY A 32 1.00 -0.40 2.52
C GLY A 32 0.60 -1.56 3.45
N ASP A 33 1.31 -1.73 4.58
CA ASP A 33 0.99 -2.74 5.59
C ASP A 33 -0.39 -2.54 6.21
N ALA A 34 -0.76 -1.30 6.52
CA ALA A 34 -2.09 -0.97 7.04
C ALA A 34 -3.20 -1.34 6.05
N TYR A 35 -3.06 -0.96 4.77
CA TYR A 35 -4.05 -1.28 3.74
C TYR A 35 -4.13 -2.78 3.44
N THR A 36 -3.02 -3.51 3.46
CA THR A 36 -3.04 -4.99 3.36
C THR A 36 -3.79 -5.60 4.55
N GLN A 37 -3.55 -5.11 5.77
CA GLN A 37 -4.20 -5.62 6.97
C GLN A 37 -5.71 -5.36 6.95
N ASP A 38 -6.11 -4.11 6.69
CA ASP A 38 -7.52 -3.71 6.61
C ASP A 38 -8.24 -4.47 5.49
N GLY A 39 -7.57 -4.67 4.35
CA GLY A 39 -8.08 -5.48 3.24
C GLY A 39 -8.32 -6.94 3.64
N GLY A 40 -7.38 -7.52 4.40
CA GLY A 40 -7.51 -8.87 4.97
C GLY A 40 -8.68 -8.99 5.95
N GLN A 41 -8.84 -8.00 6.84
CA GLN A 41 -9.95 -7.96 7.80
C GLN A 41 -11.31 -7.82 7.10
N LEU A 42 -11.41 -6.99 6.07
CA LEU A 42 -12.62 -6.86 5.26
C LEU A 42 -12.98 -8.18 4.56
N LYS A 43 -11.99 -8.89 4.00
CA LYS A 43 -12.22 -10.23 3.44
C LYS A 43 -12.72 -11.22 4.49
N GLU A 44 -12.15 -11.21 5.69
CA GLU A 44 -12.59 -12.08 6.79
C GLU A 44 -14.03 -11.77 7.22
N VAL A 45 -14.36 -10.48 7.37
CA VAL A 45 -15.74 -10.04 7.67
C VAL A 45 -16.70 -10.44 6.55
N GLY A 46 -16.30 -10.29 5.28
CA GLY A 46 -17.05 -10.78 4.14
C GLY A 46 -17.32 -12.28 4.20
N GLY A 47 -16.30 -13.08 4.56
CA GLY A 47 -16.45 -14.52 4.77
C GLY A 47 -17.41 -14.86 5.91
N ARG A 48 -17.41 -14.09 7.00
CA ARG A 48 -18.34 -14.28 8.14
C ARG A 48 -19.78 -13.83 7.82
N LEU A 49 -19.96 -13.00 6.80
CA LEU A 49 -21.25 -12.59 6.26
C LEU A 49 -21.87 -13.63 5.31
N GLU A 50 -21.24 -14.79 5.10
CA GLU A 50 -21.97 -15.98 4.66
C GLU A 50 -23.03 -16.33 5.70
N THR A 51 -24.17 -15.66 5.62
CA THR A 51 -25.31 -15.96 6.47
C THR A 51 -25.92 -17.28 6.02
N ASP A 52 -26.03 -18.23 6.94
CA ASP A 52 -26.78 -19.48 6.80
C ASP A 52 -28.28 -19.28 6.52
N VAL A 53 -28.75 -18.03 6.38
CA VAL A 53 -30.14 -17.64 6.11
C VAL A 53 -30.50 -17.99 4.66
N GLY A 54 -30.42 -19.27 4.33
CA GLY A 54 -31.09 -19.87 3.19
C GLY A 54 -32.55 -20.16 3.54
N GLU A 55 -33.36 -20.40 2.51
CA GLU A 55 -34.77 -20.80 2.65
C GLU A 55 -34.98 -21.95 3.66
N ALA A 56 -33.94 -22.77 3.89
CA ALA A 56 -33.90 -23.83 4.90
C ALA A 56 -34.03 -23.34 6.35
N GLN A 57 -33.51 -22.16 6.71
CA GLN A 57 -33.55 -21.64 8.08
C GLN A 57 -34.81 -20.82 8.38
N VAL A 58 -35.33 -20.10 7.38
CA VAL A 58 -36.48 -19.19 7.57
C VAL A 58 -37.82 -19.89 7.35
N GLY A 59 -37.80 -21.09 6.78
CA GLY A 59 -38.97 -21.89 6.47
C GLY A 59 -39.76 -21.31 5.28
N LYS A 60 -40.43 -22.20 4.52
CA LYS A 60 -41.18 -21.83 3.30
C LYS A 60 -42.27 -20.76 3.51
N ALA A 61 -42.78 -20.60 4.73
CA ALA A 61 -43.80 -19.59 5.03
C ALA A 61 -43.27 -18.15 5.01
N TRP A 62 -41.96 -17.96 5.22
CA TRP A 62 -41.32 -16.65 5.26
C TRP A 62 -40.35 -16.42 4.11
N SER A 63 -40.28 -17.33 3.12
CA SER A 63 -39.33 -17.26 2.01
C SER A 63 -39.44 -15.96 1.21
N ASP A 64 -40.66 -15.48 0.97
CA ASP A 64 -40.87 -14.25 0.20
C ASP A 64 -40.49 -13.00 1.01
N THR A 65 -40.58 -13.06 2.33
CA THR A 65 -40.06 -12.00 3.21
C THR A 65 -38.55 -12.09 3.34
N ALA A 66 -37.98 -13.30 3.36
CA ALA A 66 -36.56 -13.56 3.57
C ALA A 66 -35.68 -13.31 2.34
N LYS A 67 -36.19 -13.56 1.14
CA LYS A 67 -35.49 -13.32 -0.15
C LYS A 67 -34.83 -11.94 -0.24
N PRO A 68 -35.52 -10.81 -0.02
CA PRO A 68 -34.88 -9.50 -0.12
C PRO A 68 -33.77 -9.29 0.92
N TYR A 69 -33.89 -9.88 2.11
CA TYR A 69 -32.82 -9.83 3.12
C TYR A 69 -31.60 -10.65 2.68
N ALA A 70 -31.82 -11.89 2.21
CA ALA A 70 -30.74 -12.74 1.72
C ALA A 70 -30.00 -12.08 0.54
N GLU A 71 -30.73 -11.44 -0.38
CA GLU A 71 -30.13 -10.67 -1.47
C GLU A 71 -29.35 -9.44 -0.97
N ALA A 72 -29.89 -8.71 -0.01
CA ALA A 72 -29.21 -7.54 0.57
C ALA A 72 -27.93 -7.93 1.29
N ILE A 73 -27.96 -9.00 2.09
CA ILE A 73 -26.80 -9.54 2.79
C ILE A 73 -25.76 -10.03 1.78
N LYS A 74 -26.18 -10.73 0.72
CA LYS A 74 -25.29 -11.16 -0.35
C LYS A 74 -24.61 -9.97 -1.02
N LYS A 75 -25.36 -8.94 -1.41
CA LYS A 75 -24.80 -7.71 -2.01
C LYS A 75 -23.82 -7.02 -1.08
N TYR A 76 -24.15 -6.96 0.21
CA TYR A 76 -23.29 -6.35 1.22
C TYR A 76 -21.98 -7.14 1.38
N ARG A 77 -22.05 -8.47 1.51
CA ARG A 77 -20.87 -9.35 1.52
C ARG A 77 -20.02 -9.12 0.29
N ASP A 78 -20.60 -9.20 -0.91
CA ASP A 78 -19.86 -9.11 -2.16
C ASP A 78 -19.14 -7.75 -2.26
N ALA A 79 -19.78 -6.68 -1.79
CA ALA A 79 -19.16 -5.35 -1.69
C ALA A 79 -18.01 -5.32 -0.69
N VAL A 80 -18.21 -5.83 0.53
CA VAL A 80 -17.18 -5.86 1.58
C VAL A 80 -15.96 -6.67 1.13
N THR A 81 -16.16 -7.85 0.54
CA THR A 81 -15.07 -8.67 -0.01
C THR A 81 -14.32 -7.92 -1.10
N LYS A 82 -15.03 -7.28 -2.04
CA LYS A 82 -14.41 -6.50 -3.11
C LYS A 82 -13.59 -5.32 -2.57
N TYR A 83 -14.11 -4.58 -1.60
CA TYR A 83 -13.36 -3.50 -0.97
C TYR A 83 -12.12 -4.04 -0.23
N GLY A 84 -12.23 -5.21 0.39
CA GLY A 84 -11.09 -5.89 1.01
C GLY A 84 -10.01 -6.28 0.00
N GLU A 85 -10.39 -6.76 -1.18
CA GLU A 85 -9.46 -7.02 -2.31
C GLU A 85 -8.75 -5.74 -2.76
N GLN A 86 -9.53 -4.68 -3.04
CA GLN A 86 -8.97 -3.42 -3.52
C GLN A 86 -8.04 -2.75 -2.50
N ALA A 87 -8.37 -2.83 -1.21
CA ALA A 87 -7.50 -2.33 -0.14
C ALA A 87 -6.20 -3.13 -0.06
N ALA A 88 -6.27 -4.46 -0.15
CA ALA A 88 -5.08 -5.30 -0.15
C ALA A 88 -4.17 -5.01 -1.36
N ASP A 89 -4.75 -4.90 -2.55
CA ASP A 89 -4.02 -4.56 -3.79
C ASP A 89 -3.35 -3.18 -3.70
N LEU A 90 -4.05 -2.19 -3.13
CA LEU A 90 -3.47 -0.88 -2.88
C LEU A 90 -2.28 -0.96 -1.93
N GLY A 91 -2.42 -1.75 -0.86
CA GLY A 91 -1.35 -1.99 0.10
C GLY A 91 -0.10 -2.60 -0.55
N ASP A 92 -0.30 -3.61 -1.40
CA ASP A 92 0.78 -4.27 -2.14
C ASP A 92 1.45 -3.33 -3.15
N ASN A 93 0.67 -2.49 -3.84
CA ASN A 93 1.21 -1.46 -4.74
C ASN A 93 2.07 -0.43 -3.99
N MET A 94 1.65 -0.01 -2.79
CA MET A 94 2.45 0.88 -1.95
C MET A 94 3.76 0.24 -1.51
N LYS A 95 3.75 -1.06 -1.15
CA LYS A 95 4.98 -1.80 -0.80
C LYS A 95 5.92 -1.96 -2.00
N GLN A 96 5.37 -2.24 -3.18
CA GLN A 96 6.16 -2.33 -4.42
C GLN A 96 6.78 -0.98 -4.78
N ALA A 97 6.02 0.10 -4.68
CA ALA A 97 6.54 1.44 -4.89
C ALA A 97 7.64 1.78 -3.88
N ALA A 98 7.43 1.49 -2.59
CA ALA A 98 8.44 1.66 -1.54
C ALA A 98 9.75 0.93 -1.88
N LYS A 99 9.64 -0.34 -2.28
CA LYS A 99 10.79 -1.14 -2.72
C LYS A 99 11.49 -0.55 -3.95
N ALA A 100 10.74 -0.06 -4.93
CA ALA A 100 11.32 0.55 -6.14
C ALA A 100 12.10 1.84 -5.82
N TYR A 101 11.64 2.63 -4.84
CA TYR A 101 12.39 3.80 -4.35
C TYR A 101 13.68 3.39 -3.63
N GLU A 102 13.61 2.42 -2.71
CA GLU A 102 14.79 1.84 -2.03
C GLU A 102 15.84 1.30 -3.02
N ASP A 103 15.40 0.50 -3.99
CA ASP A 103 16.28 -0.10 -5.00
C ASP A 103 16.88 0.99 -5.91
N GLY A 104 16.10 2.03 -6.26
CA GLY A 104 16.55 3.16 -7.08
C GLY A 104 17.58 4.06 -6.38
N GLU A 105 17.41 4.32 -5.09
CA GLU A 105 18.40 5.04 -4.28
C GLU A 105 19.72 4.25 -4.19
N THR A 106 19.63 2.93 -4.00
CA THR A 106 20.79 2.04 -3.92
C THR A 106 21.59 2.03 -5.22
N VAL A 107 20.92 1.87 -6.37
CA VAL A 107 21.57 1.90 -7.69
C VAL A 107 22.22 3.25 -7.97
N ASN A 108 21.59 4.35 -7.56
CA ASN A 108 22.16 5.68 -7.73
C ASN A 108 23.41 5.86 -6.86
N ALA A 109 23.40 5.39 -5.61
CA ALA A 109 24.56 5.42 -4.73
C ALA A 109 25.74 4.58 -5.27
N GLU A 110 25.48 3.38 -5.79
CA GLU A 110 26.51 2.52 -6.41
C GLU A 110 27.06 3.12 -7.71
N THR A 111 26.21 3.78 -8.51
CA THR A 111 26.64 4.45 -9.75
C THR A 111 27.51 5.67 -9.47
N ILE A 112 27.20 6.44 -8.42
CA ILE A 112 28.03 7.55 -7.97
C ILE A 112 29.35 7.03 -7.40
N ALA A 113 29.32 5.98 -6.57
CA ALA A 113 30.53 5.37 -6.00
C ALA A 113 31.45 4.76 -7.07
N SER A 114 30.89 4.18 -8.14
CA SER A 114 31.67 3.59 -9.24
C SER A 114 32.19 4.59 -10.27
N LYS A 115 31.62 5.80 -10.33
CA LYS A 115 32.14 6.92 -11.16
C LYS A 115 33.09 7.85 -10.40
N GLY A 116 33.28 7.62 -9.10
CA GLY A 116 34.21 8.34 -8.24
C GLY A 116 35.48 7.56 -7.94
N VAL A 117 36.29 7.24 -8.97
CA VAL A 117 37.76 7.04 -8.92
C VAL A 117 38.37 7.59 -10.20
#